data_AF-A0A952SD64-F1
#
_entry.id   AF-A0A952SD64-F1
#
_cell.length_a   1.000
_cell.length_b   1.000
_cell.length_c   1.000
_cell.angle_alpha   90.00
_cell.angle_beta   90.00
_cell.angle_gamma   90.00
#
_symmetry.space_group_name_H-M   'P 1'
#
loop_
_entity.id
_entity.type
_entity.pdbx_description
1 polymer ?
#
loop_
_entity_poly.entity_id
_entity_poly.type
_entity_poly.pdbx_seq_one_letter_code
_entity_poly.pdbx_strand_id
1 'polypeptide(L)'
;MKICPTCNRTYQDPTLNFCLEDGSVLQQAQASATPDTVLINQPRTMADTAPTTPQMQQPQWNTAPQQYAGQPKRSSKAWIWVLLILGGLMLMCGGGVVGLIFFAASQESQTGPISKDKTPTPSGPDTAQSDRTNVERLDLAKWVPENPIGSKVEYSGGELVLAASKKGFYYVLAGTPEQRSVNADVAVTVRNKDDKDTNLGFGLVFHSNPSPLKQGYAFLID
;
A
#
# COMPACT_ATOMS: atom_id res chain seq x y z
N MET A 1 21.59 23.97 10.51
CA MET A 1 21.43 22.81 11.41
C MET A 1 19.95 22.63 11.69
N LYS A 2 19.48 21.38 11.79
CA LYS A 2 18.10 21.07 12.17
C LYS A 2 18.07 20.43 13.54
N ILE A 3 17.03 20.67 14.33
CA ILE A 3 16.88 20.15 15.69
C ILE A 3 15.60 19.32 15.82
N CYS A 4 15.71 18.17 16.50
CA CYS A 4 14.55 17.37 16.86
C CYS A 4 13.84 18.01 18.06
N PRO A 5 12.53 18.32 17.99
CA PRO A 5 11.79 18.89 19.12
C PRO A 5 11.56 17.89 20.27
N THR A 6 11.68 16.60 20.00
CA THR A 6 11.38 15.53 20.97
C THR A 6 12.60 15.16 21.80
N CYS A 7 13.78 15.04 21.19
CA CYS A 7 15.01 14.64 21.88
C CYS A 7 16.12 15.70 21.87
N ASN A 8 15.86 16.90 21.32
CA ASN A 8 16.80 18.02 21.23
C ASN A 8 18.15 17.70 20.56
N ARG A 9 18.21 16.63 19.75
CA ARG A 9 19.38 16.34 18.92
C ARG A 9 19.45 17.24 17.72
N THR A 10 20.66 17.73 17.44
CA THR A 10 20.95 18.61 16.31
C THR A 10 21.66 17.84 15.21
N TYR A 11 21.12 17.94 13.99
CA TYR A 11 21.67 17.33 12.80
C TYR A 11 22.26 18.42 11.89
N GLN A 12 23.45 18.15 11.36
CA GLN A 12 24.11 19.06 10.42
C GLN A 12 23.64 18.85 8.97
N ASP A 13 23.11 17.67 8.64
CA ASP A 13 22.62 17.34 7.31
C ASP A 13 21.32 18.11 6.98
N PRO A 14 21.32 18.98 5.95
CA PRO A 14 20.14 19.74 5.55
C PRO A 14 19.11 18.89 4.78
N THR A 15 19.49 17.73 4.24
CA THR A 15 18.59 16.83 3.49
C THR A 15 17.75 15.95 4.41
N LEU A 16 18.18 15.79 5.67
CA LEU A 16 17.48 15.01 6.68
C LEU A 16 16.23 15.75 7.17
N ASN A 17 15.05 15.15 7.04
CA ASN A 17 13.77 15.76 7.44
C ASN A 17 13.18 15.15 8.72
N PHE A 18 13.69 13.99 9.14
CA PHE A 18 13.19 13.23 10.28
C PHE A 18 14.34 12.88 11.22
N CYS A 19 14.05 12.83 12.51
CA CYS A 19 15.00 12.39 13.52
C CYS A 19 15.28 10.89 13.37
N LEU A 20 16.55 10.50 13.46
CA LEU A 20 16.97 9.10 13.30
C LEU A 20 16.62 8.21 14.50
N GLU A 21 16.33 8.81 15.66
CA GLU A 21 16.02 8.09 16.90
C GLU A 21 14.52 7.87 17.11
N ASP A 22 13.70 8.88 16.79
CA ASP A 22 12.28 8.92 17.13
C ASP A 22 11.35 9.16 15.93
N GLY A 23 11.89 9.40 14.73
CA GLY A 23 11.11 9.65 13.51
C GLY A 23 10.35 10.98 13.48
N SER A 24 10.48 11.84 14.49
CA SER A 24 9.82 13.16 14.51
C SER A 24 10.39 14.11 13.47
N VAL A 25 9.58 15.07 12.99
CA VAL A 25 10.00 16.03 11.96
C VAL A 25 11.01 17.02 12.54
N LEU A 26 12.15 17.16 11.88
CA LEU A 26 13.20 18.08 12.31
C LEU A 26 12.83 19.52 11.96
N GLN A 27 13.03 20.43 12.91
CA GLN A 27 12.81 21.86 12.72
C GLN A 27 14.13 22.55 12.38
N GLN A 28 14.11 23.60 11.56
CA GLN A 28 15.30 24.42 11.35
C GLN A 28 15.66 25.06 12.69
N ALA A 29 16.85 24.77 13.22
CA ALA A 29 17.29 25.45 14.41
C ALA A 29 17.47 26.93 14.04
N GLN A 30 16.63 27.79 14.61
CA GLN A 30 16.85 29.22 14.52
C GLN A 30 18.18 29.48 15.22
N ALA A 31 19.11 30.12 14.52
CA ALA A 31 20.32 30.61 15.17
C ALA A 31 19.85 31.57 16.26
N SER A 32 19.98 31.16 17.52
CA SER A 32 19.67 32.01 18.65
C SER A 32 20.50 33.27 18.48
N ALA A 33 19.83 34.39 18.23
CA ALA A 33 20.45 35.70 18.35
C ALA A 33 21.10 35.73 19.74
N THR A 34 22.39 36.06 19.74
CA THR A 34 23.22 36.25 20.92
C THR A 34 22.45 36.97 22.02
N PRO A 35 22.54 36.53 23.28
CA PRO A 35 21.77 37.16 24.36
C PRO A 35 22.12 38.64 24.44
N ASP A 36 21.09 39.48 24.35
CA ASP A 36 21.19 40.92 24.56
C ASP A 36 21.88 41.18 25.89
N THR A 37 23.07 41.79 25.81
CA THR A 37 23.76 42.35 26.96
C THR A 37 22.84 43.35 27.64
N VAL A 38 22.49 43.05 28.89
CA VAL A 38 21.68 43.87 29.78
C VAL A 38 22.36 45.24 29.94
N LEU A 39 21.83 46.28 29.29
CA LEU A 39 22.17 47.66 29.60
C LEU A 39 21.04 48.26 30.45
N ILE A 40 21.35 48.53 31.72
CA ILE A 40 20.40 49.06 32.69
C ILE A 40 20.32 50.60 32.59
N ASN A 41 19.12 51.06 32.23
CA ASN A 41 18.41 52.32 32.50
C ASN A 41 19.16 53.67 32.68
N GLN A 42 18.78 54.70 31.90
CA GLN A 42 18.40 56.04 32.39
C GLN A 42 17.64 56.88 31.33
N PRO A 43 16.87 57.92 31.72
CA PRO A 43 15.62 58.28 31.04
C PRO A 43 15.59 59.63 30.28
N ARG A 44 14.55 59.72 29.45
CA ARG A 44 13.81 60.90 28.91
C ARG A 44 14.36 61.70 27.71
N THR A 45 13.59 61.55 26.61
CA THR A 45 13.09 62.56 25.63
C THR A 45 14.02 63.66 25.14
N MET A 46 14.27 63.68 23.82
CA MET A 46 13.79 64.74 22.90
C MET A 46 14.02 64.36 21.42
N ALA A 47 12.95 64.56 20.64
CA ALA A 47 12.76 64.91 19.23
C ALA A 47 13.73 64.45 18.09
N ASP A 48 13.05 64.11 16.97
CA ASP A 48 13.44 64.15 15.54
C ASP A 48 14.56 63.19 15.08
N THR A 49 14.33 62.27 14.14
CA THR A 49 14.05 62.54 12.71
C THR A 49 13.63 61.22 12.00
N ALA A 50 12.66 61.27 11.09
CA ALA A 50 12.21 60.17 10.19
C ALA A 50 13.26 59.85 9.08
N PRO A 51 13.11 58.90 8.10
CA PRO A 51 11.92 58.11 7.71
C PRO A 51 12.13 56.62 7.26
N THR A 52 11.00 55.96 6.95
CA THR A 52 10.79 54.84 6.01
C THR A 52 11.33 53.43 6.31
N THR A 53 10.41 52.51 6.62
CA THR A 53 10.50 51.08 6.25
C THR A 53 9.17 50.61 5.63
N PRO A 54 9.19 49.88 4.51
CA PRO A 54 7.98 49.36 3.87
C PRO A 54 7.46 48.12 4.63
N GLN A 55 6.19 48.18 4.99
CA GLN A 55 5.45 47.08 5.62
C GLN A 55 5.19 45.97 4.61
N MET A 56 5.91 44.86 4.71
CA MET A 56 5.61 43.64 3.96
C MET A 56 4.32 43.00 4.48
N GLN A 57 3.40 42.78 3.54
CA GLN A 57 2.03 42.33 3.72
C GLN A 57 1.96 40.83 4.06
N GLN A 58 1.17 40.47 5.07
CA GLN A 58 0.73 39.08 5.29
C GLN A 58 -0.41 38.72 4.32
N PRO A 59 -0.37 37.56 3.64
CA PRO A 59 -1.46 37.14 2.77
C PRO A 59 -2.69 36.74 3.59
N GLN A 60 -3.75 37.55 3.47
CA GLN A 60 -5.07 37.32 4.04
C GLN A 60 -5.82 36.38 3.08
N TRP A 61 -6.14 35.15 3.49
CA TRP A 61 -6.97 34.24 2.69
C TRP A 61 -8.44 34.65 2.79
N ASN A 62 -8.91 35.35 1.76
CA ASN A 62 -10.29 35.81 1.65
C ASN A 62 -11.18 34.67 1.11
N THR A 63 -11.96 34.02 1.97
CA THR A 63 -12.97 33.04 1.57
C THR A 63 -14.27 33.74 1.19
N ALA A 64 -14.43 34.06 -0.09
CA ALA A 64 -15.73 34.42 -0.65
C ALA A 64 -16.44 33.15 -1.18
N PRO A 65 -17.72 32.89 -0.82
CA PRO A 65 -18.46 31.76 -1.36
C PRO A 65 -18.82 32.02 -2.84
N GLN A 66 -18.31 31.16 -3.73
CA GLN A 66 -18.67 31.13 -5.14
C GLN A 66 -20.10 30.59 -5.30
N GLN A 67 -21.00 31.41 -5.84
CA GLN A 67 -22.34 30.97 -6.25
C GLN A 67 -22.22 30.11 -7.52
N TYR A 68 -22.61 28.84 -7.42
CA TYR A 68 -22.69 27.92 -8.55
C TYR A 68 -23.82 28.35 -9.51
N ALA A 69 -23.44 28.80 -10.71
CA ALA A 69 -24.36 28.95 -11.83
C ALA A 69 -24.83 27.57 -12.32
N GLY A 70 -26.15 27.40 -12.49
CA GLY A 70 -26.78 26.14 -12.87
C GLY A 70 -26.31 25.59 -14.22
N GLN A 71 -26.08 24.28 -14.29
CA GLN A 71 -25.74 23.58 -15.54
C GLN A 71 -26.99 23.30 -16.40
N PRO A 72 -26.89 23.40 -17.74
CA PRO A 72 -27.99 23.05 -18.64
C PRO A 72 -28.21 21.53 -18.69
N LYS A 73 -29.47 21.10 -18.52
CA LYS A 73 -29.92 19.71 -18.55
C LYS A 73 -29.89 19.18 -20.00
N ARG A 74 -28.78 18.55 -20.40
CA ARG A 74 -28.68 17.86 -21.69
C ARG A 74 -29.41 16.51 -21.58
N SER A 75 -30.49 16.33 -22.33
CA SER A 75 -31.21 15.06 -22.42
C SER A 75 -30.37 14.04 -23.19
N SER A 76 -29.56 13.26 -22.46
CA SER A 76 -28.77 12.21 -23.08
C SER A 76 -29.66 10.99 -23.35
N LYS A 77 -29.62 10.51 -24.60
CA LYS A 77 -30.21 9.23 -25.04
C LYS A 77 -29.49 8.01 -24.42
N ALA A 78 -28.83 8.18 -23.27
CA ALA A 78 -28.07 7.16 -22.56
C ALA A 78 -28.95 5.96 -22.17
N TRP A 79 -30.24 6.20 -21.93
CA TRP A 79 -31.19 5.13 -21.61
C TRP A 79 -31.35 4.09 -22.74
N ILE A 80 -31.18 4.49 -24.01
CA ILE A 80 -31.24 3.55 -25.14
C ILE A 80 -30.04 2.59 -25.11
N TRP A 81 -28.86 3.09 -24.77
CA TRP A 81 -27.66 2.26 -24.63
C TRP A 81 -27.74 1.32 -23.44
N VAL A 82 -28.37 1.74 -22.34
CA VAL A 82 -28.62 0.89 -21.18
C VAL A 82 -29.56 -0.26 -21.54
N LEU A 83 -30.64 -0.01 -22.28
CA LEU A 83 -31.57 -1.05 -22.74
C LEU A 83 -30.90 -2.04 -23.71
N LEU A 84 -30.02 -1.56 -24.60
CA LEU A 84 -29.27 -2.43 -25.52
C LEU A 84 -28.33 -3.36 -24.74
N ILE A 85 -27.53 -2.82 -23.82
CA ILE A 85 -26.61 -3.62 -23.00
C ILE A 85 -27.37 -4.64 -22.16
N LEU A 86 -28.47 -4.22 -21.52
CA LEU A 86 -29.28 -5.11 -20.69
C LEU A 86 -29.94 -6.22 -21.51
N GLY A 87 -30.49 -5.89 -22.68
CA GLY A 87 -31.07 -6.87 -23.60
C GLY A 87 -30.03 -7.87 -24.12
N GLY A 88 -28.84 -7.39 -24.47
CA GLY A 88 -27.72 -8.24 -24.90
C GLY A 88 -27.23 -9.16 -23.79
N LEU A 89 -27.10 -8.66 -22.57
CA LEU A 89 -26.72 -9.46 -21.41
C LEU A 89 -27.77 -10.54 -21.08
N MET A 90 -29.06 -10.20 -21.19
CA MET A 90 -30.15 -11.16 -20.96
C MET A 90 -30.15 -12.26 -22.02
N LEU A 91 -29.88 -11.93 -23.28
CA LEU A 91 -29.78 -12.90 -24.37
C LEU A 91 -28.56 -13.80 -24.23
N MET A 92 -27.42 -13.25 -23.81
CA MET A 92 -26.17 -13.99 -23.62
C MET A 92 -26.22 -14.91 -22.41
N CYS A 93 -26.76 -14.44 -21.28
CA CYS A 93 -27.01 -15.29 -20.10
C CYS A 93 -28.12 -16.32 -20.32
N GLY A 94 -29.17 -15.98 -21.09
CA GLY A 94 -30.26 -16.90 -21.41
C GLY A 94 -29.89 -17.96 -22.44
N GLY A 95 -29.12 -17.59 -23.47
CA GLY A 95 -28.69 -18.50 -24.54
C GLY A 95 -27.62 -19.50 -24.12
N GLY A 96 -26.77 -19.14 -23.15
CA GLY A 96 -25.71 -20.01 -22.65
C GLY A 96 -26.20 -21.30 -22.00
N VAL A 97 -27.35 -21.26 -21.31
CA VAL A 97 -27.89 -22.42 -20.59
C VAL A 97 -28.40 -23.51 -21.54
N VAL A 98 -29.03 -23.14 -22.66
CA VAL A 98 -29.53 -24.11 -23.65
C VAL A 98 -28.36 -24.79 -24.37
N GLY A 99 -27.30 -24.04 -24.71
CA GLY A 99 -26.09 -24.60 -25.33
C GLY A 99 -25.34 -25.56 -24.40
N LEU A 100 -25.27 -25.25 -23.10
CA LEU A 100 -24.57 -26.08 -22.11
C LEU A 100 -25.28 -27.42 -21.88
N ILE A 101 -26.61 -27.45 -21.88
CA ILE A 101 -27.40 -28.69 -21.76
C ILE A 101 -27.26 -29.57 -23.02
N PHE A 102 -27.24 -28.97 -24.22
CA PHE A 102 -27.06 -29.74 -25.47
C PHE A 102 -25.63 -30.29 -25.62
N PHE A 103 -24.63 -29.56 -25.15
CA PHE A 103 -23.23 -30.01 -25.16
C PHE A 103 -22.95 -31.11 -24.13
N ALA A 104 -23.57 -31.04 -22.94
CA ALA A 104 -23.44 -32.06 -21.90
C ALA A 104 -24.10 -33.40 -22.30
N ALA A 105 -25.12 -33.39 -23.15
CA ALA A 105 -25.78 -34.60 -23.64
C ALA A 105 -25.00 -35.32 -24.76
N SER A 106 -23.89 -34.76 -25.25
CA SER A 106 -23.13 -35.30 -26.39
C SER A 106 -21.77 -35.93 -26.02
N GLN A 107 -21.42 -36.02 -24.74
CA GLN A 107 -20.19 -36.69 -24.30
C GLN A 107 -20.48 -38.03 -23.62
N GLU A 108 -20.67 -39.05 -24.45
CA GLU A 108 -20.51 -40.45 -24.04
C GLU A 108 -19.16 -40.97 -24.59
N SER A 109 -18.40 -41.63 -23.70
CA SER A 109 -17.22 -42.49 -23.94
C SER A 109 -15.83 -41.84 -23.77
N GLN A 110 -15.13 -42.14 -22.67
CA GLN A 110 -14.19 -43.28 -22.56
C GLN A 110 -13.33 -43.11 -21.29
N THR A 111 -13.58 -43.95 -20.29
CA THR A 111 -12.72 -44.11 -19.10
C THR A 111 -11.50 -44.94 -19.51
N GLY A 112 -10.37 -44.28 -19.77
CA GLY A 112 -9.07 -44.93 -19.95
C GLY A 112 -8.33 -45.11 -18.62
N PRO A 113 -7.55 -46.20 -18.43
CA PRO A 113 -6.84 -46.46 -17.18
C PRO A 113 -5.66 -45.50 -16.96
N ILE A 114 -5.47 -45.15 -15.69
CA ILE A 114 -4.40 -44.29 -15.17
C ILE A 114 -3.03 -44.94 -15.41
N SER A 115 -2.28 -44.46 -16.40
CA SER A 115 -0.84 -44.66 -16.48
C SER A 115 -0.14 -43.77 -15.46
N LYS A 116 0.47 -44.39 -14.45
CA LYS A 116 1.47 -43.74 -13.60
C LYS A 116 2.75 -43.57 -14.41
N ASP A 117 2.86 -42.47 -15.14
CA ASP A 117 4.14 -42.03 -15.69
C ASP A 117 4.81 -41.07 -14.71
N LYS A 118 5.96 -41.49 -14.19
CA LYS A 118 6.84 -40.66 -13.37
C LYS A 118 7.64 -39.78 -14.30
N THR A 119 7.16 -38.56 -14.56
CA THR A 119 8.00 -37.50 -15.13
C THR A 119 9.02 -37.04 -14.06
N PRO A 120 10.31 -36.93 -14.39
CA PRO A 120 11.30 -36.40 -13.46
C PRO A 120 11.10 -34.89 -13.31
N THR A 121 10.79 -34.46 -12.09
CA THR A 121 10.81 -33.06 -11.66
C THR A 121 12.25 -32.53 -11.78
N PRO A 122 12.46 -31.28 -12.24
CA PRO A 122 13.78 -30.65 -12.22
C PRO A 122 14.26 -30.55 -10.77
N SER A 123 15.47 -31.04 -10.50
CA SER A 123 16.15 -30.88 -9.22
C SER A 123 16.39 -29.40 -8.94
N GLY A 124 15.46 -28.77 -8.21
CA GLY A 124 15.72 -27.56 -7.45
C GLY A 124 16.59 -27.88 -6.23
N PRO A 125 17.26 -26.87 -5.64
CA PRO A 125 18.27 -27.06 -4.61
C PRO A 125 17.69 -27.78 -3.39
N ASP A 126 18.45 -28.73 -2.86
CA ASP A 126 18.13 -29.59 -1.71
C ASP A 126 17.44 -28.80 -0.60
N THR A 127 16.11 -28.88 -0.59
CA THR A 127 15.32 -28.37 0.54
C THR A 127 15.35 -29.48 1.58
N ALA A 128 15.97 -29.21 2.74
CA ALA A 128 15.95 -30.13 3.87
C ALA A 128 14.50 -30.58 4.11
N GLN A 129 14.23 -31.86 3.84
CA GLN A 129 12.89 -32.40 3.93
C GLN A 129 12.50 -32.43 5.40
N SER A 130 11.50 -31.62 5.76
CA SER A 130 11.00 -31.56 7.14
C SER A 130 10.21 -32.83 7.45
N ASP A 131 10.50 -33.46 8.59
CA ASP A 131 9.74 -34.61 9.11
C ASP A 131 8.40 -34.20 9.75
N ARG A 132 8.02 -32.91 9.67
CA ARG A 132 6.76 -32.40 10.21
C ARG A 132 5.58 -32.83 9.34
N THR A 133 4.58 -33.45 9.95
CA THR A 133 3.41 -34.03 9.27
C THR A 133 2.12 -33.24 9.46
N ASN A 134 2.08 -32.29 10.40
CA ASN A 134 0.93 -31.42 10.61
C ASN A 134 0.98 -30.24 9.63
N VAL A 135 0.17 -30.33 8.56
CA VAL A 135 0.07 -29.30 7.53
C VAL A 135 -1.21 -28.52 7.72
N GLU A 136 -1.08 -27.26 8.13
CA GLU A 136 -2.17 -26.30 8.13
C GLU A 136 -2.19 -25.54 6.80
N ARG A 137 -3.34 -25.56 6.11
CA ARG A 137 -3.54 -24.74 4.91
C ARG A 137 -4.15 -23.40 5.30
N LEU A 138 -3.41 -22.35 5.01
CA LEU A 138 -3.83 -21.00 5.29
C LEU A 138 -4.93 -20.55 4.33
N ASP A 139 -6.06 -20.09 4.87
CA ASP A 139 -7.11 -19.46 4.08
C ASP A 139 -6.74 -17.99 3.79
N LEU A 140 -6.19 -17.79 2.59
CA LEU A 140 -5.75 -16.48 2.11
C LEU A 140 -6.92 -15.54 1.78
N ALA A 141 -8.16 -16.04 1.64
CA ALA A 141 -9.31 -15.18 1.40
C ALA A 141 -9.54 -14.21 2.58
N LYS A 142 -9.23 -14.65 3.80
CA LYS A 142 -9.33 -13.84 5.03
C LYS A 142 -8.29 -12.72 5.11
N TRP A 143 -7.30 -12.74 4.23
CA TRP A 143 -6.25 -11.73 4.18
C TRP A 143 -6.64 -10.53 3.30
N VAL A 144 -7.77 -10.60 2.59
CA VAL A 144 -8.27 -9.46 1.81
C VAL A 144 -8.87 -8.43 2.77
N PRO A 145 -8.26 -7.23 2.90
CA PRO A 145 -8.82 -6.18 3.76
C PRO A 145 -10.11 -5.62 3.15
N GLU A 146 -11.07 -5.24 3.99
CA GLU A 146 -12.34 -4.64 3.54
C GLU A 146 -12.14 -3.30 2.82
N ASN A 147 -11.10 -2.55 3.19
CA ASN A 147 -10.79 -1.25 2.60
C ASN A 147 -9.27 -1.08 2.42
N PRO A 148 -8.67 -1.63 1.34
CA PRO A 148 -7.25 -1.51 1.08
C PRO A 148 -6.87 -0.07 0.73
N ILE A 149 -6.06 0.58 1.58
CA ILE A 149 -5.53 1.90 1.30
C ILE A 149 -4.22 1.75 0.51
N GLY A 150 -4.19 2.29 -0.71
CA GLY A 150 -2.95 2.37 -1.49
C GLY A 150 -2.45 1.05 -2.07
N SER A 151 -3.27 0.00 -2.03
CA SER A 151 -3.03 -1.27 -2.69
C SER A 151 -4.31 -1.82 -3.32
N LYS A 152 -4.15 -2.79 -4.22
CA LYS A 152 -5.21 -3.69 -4.65
C LYS A 152 -4.88 -5.07 -4.13
N VAL A 153 -5.75 -5.60 -3.29
CA VAL A 153 -5.63 -6.95 -2.72
C VAL A 153 -6.92 -7.67 -3.04
N GLU A 154 -6.83 -8.76 -3.77
CA GLU A 154 -7.99 -9.53 -4.23
C GLU A 154 -7.69 -11.02 -4.13
N TYR A 155 -8.68 -11.83 -3.76
CA TYR A 155 -8.57 -13.28 -3.77
C TYR A 155 -9.41 -13.84 -4.91
N SER A 156 -8.76 -14.52 -5.86
CA SER A 156 -9.42 -15.05 -7.06
C SER A 156 -8.70 -16.28 -7.58
N GLY A 157 -9.45 -17.30 -7.99
CA GLY A 157 -8.87 -18.53 -8.56
C GLY A 157 -7.99 -19.33 -7.60
N GLY A 158 -8.16 -19.18 -6.28
CA GLY A 158 -7.31 -19.81 -5.27
C GLY A 158 -5.99 -19.08 -4.99
N GLU A 159 -5.77 -17.93 -5.64
CA GLU A 159 -4.58 -17.11 -5.46
C GLU A 159 -4.93 -15.77 -4.81
N LEU A 160 -4.05 -15.30 -3.93
CA LEU A 160 -4.09 -13.94 -3.42
C LEU A 160 -3.25 -13.05 -4.33
N VAL A 161 -3.89 -12.06 -4.95
CA VAL A 161 -3.27 -11.11 -5.85
C VAL A 161 -3.04 -9.81 -5.11
N LEU A 162 -1.79 -9.37 -5.07
CA LEU A 162 -1.39 -8.10 -4.48
C LEU A 162 -0.79 -7.19 -5.54
N ALA A 163 -1.21 -5.94 -5.56
CA ALA A 163 -0.60 -4.90 -6.37
C ALA A 163 -0.50 -3.58 -5.59
N ALA A 164 0.65 -2.92 -5.66
CA ALA A 164 0.79 -1.57 -5.14
C ALA A 164 0.02 -0.59 -6.04
N SER A 165 -0.71 0.37 -5.45
CA SER A 165 -1.46 1.37 -6.22
C SER A 165 -0.57 2.44 -6.83
N LYS A 166 0.72 2.51 -6.43
CA LYS A 166 1.70 3.49 -6.91
C LYS A 166 3.00 2.79 -7.33
N LYS A 167 3.56 3.22 -8.46
CA LYS A 167 4.85 2.73 -8.96
C LYS A 167 5.97 3.08 -7.96
N GLY A 168 6.85 2.13 -7.69
CA GLY A 168 8.00 2.32 -6.79
C GLY A 168 7.68 2.21 -5.30
N PHE A 169 6.46 1.80 -4.94
CA PHE A 169 6.08 1.53 -3.56
C PHE A 169 5.92 0.02 -3.35
N TYR A 170 6.35 -0.46 -2.18
CA TYR A 170 6.03 -1.80 -1.71
C TYR A 170 4.81 -1.74 -0.79
N TYR A 171 4.07 -2.84 -0.74
CA TYR A 171 2.95 -3.02 0.17
C TYR A 171 3.19 -4.27 1.01
N VAL A 172 2.99 -4.16 2.31
CA VAL A 172 3.12 -5.28 3.25
C VAL A 172 1.74 -5.68 3.70
N LEU A 173 1.38 -6.93 3.44
CA LEU A 173 0.16 -7.53 3.95
C LEU A 173 0.50 -8.38 5.17
N ALA A 174 -0.06 -8.03 6.32
CA ALA A 174 0.09 -8.79 7.54
C ALA A 174 -1.09 -9.77 7.70
N GLY A 175 -0.78 -11.00 8.13
CA GLY A 175 -1.79 -12.00 8.45
C GLY A 175 -2.63 -11.66 9.67
N THR A 176 -3.61 -12.51 9.97
CA THR A 176 -4.50 -12.30 11.12
C THR A 176 -3.80 -12.67 12.44
N PRO A 177 -4.20 -12.09 13.59
CA PRO A 177 -3.60 -12.40 14.89
C PRO A 177 -3.69 -13.88 15.30
N GLU A 178 -4.64 -14.61 14.73
CA GLU A 178 -4.90 -16.04 14.98
C GLU A 178 -3.82 -16.94 14.34
N GLN A 179 -3.11 -16.44 13.33
CA GLN A 179 -2.16 -17.22 12.52
C GLN A 179 -0.74 -17.17 13.10
N ARG A 180 -0.63 -17.15 14.42
CA ARG A 180 0.67 -17.19 15.12
C ARG A 180 1.12 -18.64 15.26
N SER A 181 2.25 -18.95 14.64
CA SER A 181 2.93 -20.22 14.83
C SER A 181 4.24 -20.03 15.59
N VAL A 182 4.72 -21.11 16.22
CA VAL A 182 6.02 -21.17 16.89
C VAL A 182 6.75 -22.40 16.33
N ASN A 183 7.99 -22.22 15.87
CA ASN A 183 8.81 -23.30 15.33
C ASN A 183 8.09 -24.11 14.21
N ALA A 184 7.69 -23.41 13.15
CA ALA A 184 6.95 -24.00 12.03
C ALA A 184 7.71 -23.85 10.71
N ASP A 185 7.45 -24.75 9.77
CA ASP A 185 7.92 -24.62 8.39
C ASP A 185 6.82 -23.98 7.56
N VAL A 186 7.21 -23.04 6.70
CA VAL A 186 6.28 -22.30 5.85
C VAL A 186 6.67 -22.52 4.40
N ALA A 187 5.74 -23.06 3.63
CA ALA A 187 5.85 -23.19 2.19
C ALA A 187 4.86 -22.21 1.53
N VAL A 188 5.39 -21.36 0.65
CA VAL A 188 4.59 -20.39 -0.12
C VAL A 188 5.03 -20.48 -1.58
N THR A 189 4.06 -20.43 -2.49
CA THR A 189 4.29 -20.25 -3.92
C THR A 189 3.92 -18.83 -4.28
N VAL A 190 4.85 -18.09 -4.89
CA VAL A 190 4.63 -16.72 -5.35
C VAL A 190 5.00 -16.64 -6.83
N ARG A 191 4.29 -15.80 -7.58
CA ARG A 191 4.58 -15.52 -8.98
C ARG A 191 4.24 -14.08 -9.33
N ASN A 192 4.96 -13.52 -10.29
CA ASN A 192 4.56 -12.30 -10.96
C ASN A 192 3.40 -12.61 -11.92
N LYS A 193 2.20 -12.12 -11.63
CA LYS A 193 0.99 -12.42 -12.43
C LYS A 193 1.06 -11.86 -13.86
N ASP A 194 1.72 -10.70 -14.02
CA ASP A 194 1.77 -9.96 -15.27
C ASP A 194 2.99 -10.31 -16.12
N ASP A 195 3.95 -11.09 -15.58
CA ASP A 195 5.23 -11.42 -16.21
C ASP A 195 6.01 -10.19 -16.71
N LYS A 196 5.83 -9.05 -16.01
CA LYS A 196 6.51 -7.78 -16.33
C LYS A 196 7.74 -7.61 -15.48
N ASP A 197 8.82 -7.11 -16.09
CA ASP A 197 10.01 -6.69 -15.36
C ASP A 197 9.65 -5.72 -14.25
N THR A 198 10.10 -6.05 -13.05
CA THR A 198 9.93 -5.23 -11.85
C THR A 198 11.28 -4.99 -11.22
N ASN A 199 11.48 -3.78 -10.75
CA ASN A 199 12.62 -3.38 -9.93
C ASN A 199 12.39 -3.63 -8.43
N LEU A 200 11.22 -4.18 -8.08
CA LEU A 200 10.84 -4.61 -6.73
C LEU A 200 10.38 -6.07 -6.79
N GLY A 201 11.04 -6.95 -6.05
CA GLY A 201 10.64 -8.35 -5.90
C GLY A 201 9.52 -8.54 -4.87
N PHE A 202 9.20 -9.80 -4.58
CA PHE A 202 8.30 -10.17 -3.50
C PHE A 202 9.11 -10.51 -2.24
N GLY A 203 8.44 -10.67 -1.10
CA GLY A 203 9.14 -11.00 0.12
C GLY A 203 8.21 -11.58 1.18
N LEU A 204 8.80 -12.40 2.05
CA LEU A 204 8.13 -13.00 3.19
C LEU A 204 8.72 -12.44 4.48
N VAL A 205 7.86 -12.01 5.39
CA VAL A 205 8.26 -11.46 6.68
C VAL A 205 7.81 -12.40 7.78
N PHE A 206 8.77 -12.87 8.58
CA PHE A 206 8.51 -13.72 9.74
C PHE A 206 8.92 -13.01 11.02
N HIS A 207 8.28 -13.38 12.13
CA HIS A 207 8.54 -12.78 13.45
C HIS A 207 8.37 -11.25 13.45
N SER A 208 7.31 -10.73 12.82
CA SER A 208 7.07 -9.28 12.69
C SER A 208 6.48 -8.60 13.93
N ASN A 209 6.04 -9.36 14.94
CA ASN A 209 5.48 -8.82 16.19
C ASN A 209 6.04 -9.48 17.48
N PRO A 210 7.37 -9.44 17.72
CA PRO A 210 7.94 -9.85 18.99
C PRO A 210 7.77 -8.72 20.03
N SER A 211 7.52 -9.09 21.28
CA SER A 211 7.51 -8.17 22.43
C SER A 211 8.57 -8.59 23.44
N PRO A 212 9.68 -7.84 23.63
CA PRO A 212 10.05 -6.61 22.92
C PRO A 212 10.40 -6.86 21.44
N LEU A 213 10.37 -5.80 20.62
CA LEU A 213 10.76 -5.85 19.21
C LEU A 213 12.22 -6.30 19.07
N LYS A 214 12.44 -7.59 18.80
CA LYS A 214 13.73 -8.16 18.39
C LYS A 214 13.80 -8.12 16.86
N GLN A 215 15.01 -8.00 16.30
CA GLN A 215 15.24 -8.02 14.85
C GLN A 215 14.49 -9.21 14.22
N GLY A 216 13.47 -8.92 13.40
CA GLY A 216 12.74 -9.91 12.63
C GLY A 216 13.50 -10.28 11.35
N TYR A 217 13.16 -11.42 10.75
CA TYR A 217 13.73 -11.83 9.47
C TYR A 217 12.73 -11.50 8.36
N ALA A 218 13.16 -10.67 7.41
CA ALA A 218 12.45 -10.45 6.15
C ALA A 218 13.32 -11.03 5.03
N PHE A 219 12.74 -11.92 4.24
CA PHE A 219 13.39 -12.50 3.07
C PHE A 219 12.79 -11.84 1.83
N LEU A 220 13.62 -11.21 1.03
CA LEU A 220 13.28 -10.83 -0.34
C LEU A 220 13.45 -12.08 -1.21
N ILE A 221 12.42 -12.40 -1.97
CA ILE A 221 12.41 -13.49 -2.93
C ILE A 221 12.23 -12.81 -4.28
N ASP A 222 13.29 -12.87 -5.10
CA ASP A 222 13.33 -12.33 -6.45
C ASP A 222 12.64 -13.30 -7.42
#